data_AF-A0A2N6NED3-F1
#
_entry.id   AF-A0A2N6NED3-F1
#
_cell.length_a   1.000
_cell.length_b   1.000
_cell.length_c   1.000
_cell.angle_alpha   90.00
_cell.angle_beta   90.00
_cell.angle_gamma   90.00
#
_symmetry.space_group_name_H-M   'P 1'
#
loop_
_entity.id
_entity.type
_entity.pdbx_description
1 polymer ?
#
loop_
_entity_poly.entity_id
_entity_poly.type
_entity_poly.pdbx_seq_one_letter_code
_entity_poly.pdbx_strand_id
1 'polypeptide(L)'
;MLQFKARKPEAIADEDCEIDCWLFRRRNPGGTTLRYALYRLLAQGLRRVQGQMSRSPALLNSQECKFQNFYTGEPIWKIDGVLHRHPWGMYRAVDPKDGSIYWMYNGQPVWGEDGLLILDGPPLYTS
;
A
#
# COMPACT_ATOMS: atom_id res chain seq x y z
N MET A 1 -23.10 18.33 -9.10
CA MET A 1 -23.99 19.32 -8.46
C MET A 1 -25.39 18.75 -8.50
N LEU A 2 -26.13 18.83 -7.40
CA LEU A 2 -27.50 18.32 -7.31
C LEU A 2 -28.46 19.51 -7.22
N GLN A 3 -29.54 19.49 -8.00
CA GLN A 3 -30.62 20.45 -7.89
C GLN A 3 -31.94 19.69 -7.66
N PHE A 4 -32.47 19.84 -6.45
CA PHE A 4 -33.77 19.28 -6.07
C PHE A 4 -34.89 20.15 -6.63
N LYS A 5 -35.90 19.54 -7.26
CA LYS A 5 -37.08 20.23 -7.82
C LYS A 5 -38.22 20.37 -6.81
N ALA A 6 -37.89 20.41 -5.53
CA ALA A 6 -38.88 20.61 -4.48
C ALA A 6 -39.38 22.07 -4.46
N ARG A 7 -40.70 22.26 -4.34
CA ARG A 7 -41.32 23.60 -4.18
C ARG A 7 -41.23 24.13 -2.75
N LYS A 8 -40.98 23.25 -1.78
CA LYS A 8 -40.85 23.55 -0.35
C LYS A 8 -39.70 22.73 0.26
N PRO A 9 -38.99 23.23 1.28
CA PRO A 9 -37.85 22.53 1.88
C PRO A 9 -38.20 21.15 2.43
N GLU A 10 -39.40 20.99 3.00
CA GLU A 10 -39.84 19.74 3.62
C GLU A 10 -40.04 18.63 2.58
N ALA A 11 -40.33 19.00 1.34
CA ALA A 11 -40.55 18.07 0.21
C ALA A 11 -39.24 17.57 -0.43
N ILE A 12 -38.06 17.99 0.06
CA ILE A 12 -36.77 17.47 -0.39
C ILE A 12 -36.57 16.02 0.06
N ALA A 13 -37.14 15.65 1.21
CA ALA A 13 -37.05 14.30 1.77
C ALA A 13 -38.10 13.33 1.19
N ASP A 14 -38.97 13.82 0.31
CA ASP A 14 -39.99 13.01 -0.36
C ASP A 14 -39.36 12.09 -1.41
N GLU A 15 -39.84 10.86 -1.51
CA GLU A 15 -39.29 9.85 -2.44
C GLU A 15 -39.51 10.27 -3.91
N ASP A 16 -40.58 11.02 -4.16
CA ASP A 16 -40.95 11.53 -5.48
C ASP A 16 -40.24 12.85 -5.84
N CYS A 17 -39.31 13.34 -5.02
CA CYS A 17 -38.58 14.57 -5.32
C CYS A 17 -37.65 14.37 -6.52
N GLU A 18 -37.98 14.98 -7.66
CA GLU A 18 -37.09 14.96 -8.83
C GLU A 18 -35.77 15.70 -8.55
N ILE A 19 -34.65 15.07 -8.91
CA ILE A 19 -33.30 15.61 -8.71
C ILE A 19 -32.56 15.65 -10.04
N ASP A 20 -32.17 16.86 -10.47
CA ASP A 20 -31.21 17.02 -11.56
C ASP A 20 -29.79 16.79 -11.03
N CYS A 21 -29.11 15.76 -11.55
CA CYS A 21 -27.71 15.49 -11.23
C CYS A 21 -26.79 15.92 -12.37
N TRP A 22 -26.03 16.99 -12.13
CA TRP A 22 -25.04 17.50 -13.06
C TRP A 22 -23.67 16.92 -12.72
N LEU A 23 -23.21 15.98 -13.53
CA LEU A 23 -21.89 15.36 -13.43
C LEU A 23 -20.89 16.11 -14.33
N PHE A 24 -20.16 17.05 -13.74
CA PHE A 24 -19.06 17.71 -14.44
C PHE A 24 -17.84 16.79 -14.44
N ARG A 25 -17.36 16.42 -15.63
CA ARG A 25 -16.11 15.67 -15.76
C ARG A 25 -14.96 16.53 -15.22
N ARG A 26 -14.27 16.03 -14.19
CA ARG A 26 -13.06 16.66 -13.66
C ARG A 26 -11.95 16.54 -14.71
N ARG A 27 -11.66 17.62 -15.45
CA ARG A 27 -10.47 17.73 -16.29
C ARG A 27 -9.27 18.07 -15.41
N ASN A 28 -8.56 17.05 -14.93
CA ASN A 28 -7.34 17.23 -14.15
C ASN A 28 -6.24 16.30 -14.67
N PRO A 29 -5.55 16.65 -15.77
CA PRO A 29 -4.42 15.88 -16.30
C PRO A 29 -3.32 15.77 -15.23
N GLY A 30 -2.93 14.55 -14.85
CA GLY A 30 -2.00 14.30 -13.75
C GLY A 30 -2.61 14.41 -12.34
N GLY A 31 -3.90 14.75 -12.26
CA GLY A 31 -4.64 14.88 -11.02
C GLY A 31 -4.97 13.55 -10.35
N THR A 32 -4.81 13.51 -9.04
CA THR A 32 -5.22 12.38 -8.21
C THR A 32 -6.59 12.64 -7.58
N THR A 33 -7.45 11.62 -7.50
CA THR A 33 -8.72 11.74 -6.76
C THR A 33 -8.41 11.80 -5.27
N LEU A 34 -9.22 12.53 -4.48
CA LEU A 34 -9.03 12.60 -3.02
C LEU A 34 -9.03 11.20 -2.40
N ARG A 35 -9.90 10.31 -2.87
CA ARG A 35 -9.91 8.89 -2.49
C ARG A 35 -8.57 8.22 -2.73
N TYR A 36 -7.97 8.42 -3.91
CA TYR A 36 -6.70 7.81 -4.25
C TYR A 36 -5.52 8.41 -3.49
N ALA A 37 -5.52 9.73 -3.25
CA ALA A 37 -4.54 10.41 -2.40
C ALA A 37 -4.62 9.90 -0.96
N LEU A 38 -5.83 9.83 -0.39
CA LEU A 38 -6.08 9.32 0.95
C LEU A 38 -5.67 7.85 1.08
N TYR A 39 -6.00 7.02 0.09
CA TYR A 39 -5.55 5.63 0.03
C TYR A 39 -4.02 5.53 0.08
N ARG A 40 -3.29 6.31 -0.73
CA ARG A 40 -1.83 6.32 -0.71
C ARG A 40 -1.28 6.79 0.65
N LEU A 41 -1.87 7.82 1.24
CA LEU A 41 -1.45 8.33 2.56
C LEU A 41 -1.59 7.24 3.63
N LEU A 42 -2.74 6.58 3.69
CA LEU A 42 -3.00 5.50 4.64
C LEU A 42 -2.10 4.28 4.40
N ALA A 43 -1.95 3.85 3.15
CA ALA A 43 -1.11 2.71 2.80
C ALA A 43 0.38 2.93 3.13
N GLN A 44 0.91 4.14 2.93
CA GLN A 44 2.29 4.46 3.32
C GLN A 44 2.46 4.49 4.84
N GLY A 45 1.48 5.06 5.56
CA GLY A 45 1.46 5.04 7.02
C GLY A 45 1.44 3.62 7.59
N LEU A 46 0.59 2.74 7.05
CA LEU A 46 0.51 1.33 7.43
C LEU A 46 1.81 0.57 7.13
N ARG A 47 2.40 0.73 5.94
CA ARG A 47 3.67 0.09 5.59
C ARG A 47 4.83 0.52 6.49
N ARG A 48 4.86 1.79 6.91
CA ARG A 48 5.83 2.26 7.90
C ARG A 48 5.67 1.53 9.23
N VAL A 49 4.44 1.40 9.72
CA VAL A 49 4.16 0.67 10.97
C VAL A 49 4.61 -0.79 10.84
N GLN A 50 4.36 -1.46 9.71
CA GLN A 50 4.86 -2.81 9.46
C GLN A 50 6.38 -2.90 9.49
N GLY A 51 7.08 -1.95 8.84
CA GLY A 51 8.55 -1.91 8.86
C GLY A 51 9.09 -1.75 10.28
N GLN A 52 8.49 -0.87 11.09
CA GLN A 52 8.85 -0.69 12.50
C GLN A 52 8.47 -1.88 13.39
N MET A 53 7.41 -2.61 13.04
CA MET A 53 6.97 -3.82 13.74
C MET A 53 7.75 -5.07 13.32
N SER A 54 8.58 -5.00 12.29
CA SER A 54 9.41 -6.12 11.86
C SER A 54 10.45 -6.40 12.95
N ARG A 55 10.14 -7.39 13.80
CA ARG A 55 10.92 -7.74 15.00
C ARG A 55 12.33 -8.25 14.67
N SER A 56 12.53 -8.70 13.44
CA SER A 56 13.84 -9.05 12.88
C SER A 56 13.89 -8.61 11.43
N PRO A 57 14.99 -7.99 10.98
CA PRO A 57 15.23 -7.76 9.56
C PRO A 57 15.19 -9.10 8.81
N ALA A 58 14.59 -9.12 7.62
CA ALA A 58 14.69 -10.25 6.72
C ALA A 58 16.17 -10.53 6.39
N LEU A 59 16.55 -11.81 6.44
CA LEU A 59 17.85 -12.27 5.95
C LEU A 59 17.70 -12.72 4.50
N LEU A 60 18.44 -12.10 3.59
CA LEU A 60 18.55 -12.54 2.21
C LEU A 60 20.01 -12.87 1.94
N ASN A 61 20.28 -14.07 1.43
CA ASN A 61 21.65 -14.58 1.26
C ASN A 61 22.50 -14.41 2.55
N SER A 62 21.91 -14.72 3.70
CA SER A 62 22.54 -14.59 5.03
C SER A 62 23.00 -13.18 5.40
N GLN A 63 22.49 -12.16 4.73
CA GLN A 63 22.80 -10.75 4.99
C GLN A 63 21.55 -10.02 5.46
N GLU A 64 21.73 -9.04 6.35
CA GLU A 64 20.68 -8.09 6.75
C GLU A 64 20.73 -6.82 5.88
N CYS A 65 19.59 -6.13 5.81
CA CYS A 65 19.56 -4.79 5.25
C CYS A 65 20.44 -3.83 6.06
N LYS A 66 21.07 -2.86 5.40
CA LYS A 66 21.97 -1.89 6.03
C LYS A 66 21.19 -0.89 6.89
N PHE A 67 20.03 -0.44 6.41
CA PHE A 67 19.09 0.39 7.14
C PHE A 67 17.71 0.30 6.49
N GLN A 68 16.68 0.80 7.17
CA GLN A 68 15.34 0.96 6.61
C GLN A 68 15.04 2.44 6.39
N ASN A 69 14.39 2.76 5.28
CA ASN A 69 13.90 4.11 5.01
C ASN A 69 12.85 4.51 6.04
N PHE A 70 13.08 5.61 6.75
CA PHE A 70 12.22 6.07 7.84
C PHE A 70 10.75 6.28 7.43
N TYR A 71 10.51 6.78 6.22
CA TYR A 71 9.16 7.11 5.75
C TYR A 71 8.40 5.94 5.12
N THR A 72 9.13 4.99 4.53
CA THR A 72 8.52 3.90 3.74
C THR A 72 8.66 2.53 4.39
N GLY A 73 9.48 2.40 5.43
CA GLY A 73 9.88 1.12 6.01
C GLY A 73 10.66 0.23 5.04
N GLU A 74 11.09 0.76 3.89
CA GLU A 74 11.77 -0.04 2.87
C GLU A 74 13.20 -0.36 3.28
N PRO A 75 13.61 -1.65 3.31
CA PRO A 75 14.98 -2.03 3.59
C PRO A 75 15.89 -1.64 2.44
N ILE A 76 17.04 -1.05 2.78
CA ILE A 76 18.13 -0.71 1.86
C ILE A 76 19.31 -1.62 2.15
N TRP A 77 19.80 -2.27 1.11
CA TRP A 77 20.83 -3.28 1.18
C TRP A 77 22.17 -2.71 0.70
N LYS A 78 23.28 -3.08 1.34
CA LYS A 78 24.62 -2.70 0.88
C LYS A 78 25.33 -3.93 0.32
N ILE A 79 25.47 -4.00 -1.00
CA ILE A 79 26.10 -5.12 -1.71
C ILE A 79 27.30 -4.55 -2.45
N ASP A 80 28.49 -5.11 -2.22
CA ASP A 80 29.74 -4.68 -2.86
C ASP A 80 29.98 -3.16 -2.80
N GLY A 81 29.60 -2.53 -1.68
CA GLY A 81 29.75 -1.10 -1.46
C GLY A 81 28.59 -0.22 -1.96
N VAL A 82 27.68 -0.75 -2.78
CA VAL A 82 26.58 -0.03 -3.42
C VAL A 82 25.26 -0.27 -2.68
N LEU A 83 24.38 0.74 -2.67
CA LEU A 83 23.07 0.65 -2.03
C LEU A 83 21.99 0.17 -3.02
N HIS A 84 21.22 -0.84 -2.61
CA HIS A 84 20.19 -1.47 -3.42
C HIS A 84 18.84 -1.49 -2.70
N ARG A 85 17.79 -1.11 -3.43
CA ARG A 85 16.38 -1.35 -3.03
C ARG A 85 15.91 -2.76 -3.42
N HIS A 86 16.55 -3.33 -4.43
CA HIS A 86 16.29 -4.66 -5.00
C HIS A 86 17.59 -5.49 -4.94
N PRO A 87 17.93 -6.05 -3.77
CA PRO A 87 19.17 -6.80 -3.58
C PRO A 87 19.17 -8.08 -4.43
N TRP A 88 20.25 -8.35 -5.18
CA TRP A 88 20.37 -9.52 -6.07
C TRP A 88 19.20 -9.71 -7.06
N GLY A 89 18.52 -8.62 -7.44
CA GLY A 89 17.33 -8.69 -8.31
C GLY A 89 16.05 -9.16 -7.59
N MET A 90 16.10 -9.36 -6.28
CA MET A 90 14.95 -9.68 -5.45
C MET A 90 14.12 -8.42 -5.20
N TYR A 91 12.80 -8.58 -5.13
CA TYR A 91 11.87 -7.48 -4.89
C TYR A 91 10.76 -7.91 -3.93
N ARG A 92 10.04 -6.93 -3.37
CA ARG A 92 9.00 -7.16 -2.39
C ARG A 92 7.63 -7.29 -3.04
N ALA A 93 6.84 -8.23 -2.56
CA ALA A 93 5.43 -8.39 -2.88
C ALA A 93 4.60 -8.37 -1.59
N VAL A 94 3.29 -8.15 -1.74
CA VAL A 94 2.33 -8.15 -0.64
C VAL A 94 1.44 -9.38 -0.80
N ASP A 95 1.28 -10.17 0.26
CA ASP A 95 0.32 -11.27 0.26
C ASP A 95 -1.09 -10.68 0.38
N PRO A 96 -1.99 -10.93 -0.59
CA PRO A 96 -3.35 -10.40 -0.56
C PRO A 96 -4.22 -11.03 0.55
N LYS A 97 -3.79 -12.13 1.19
CA LYS A 97 -4.56 -12.81 2.23
C LYS A 97 -4.49 -12.13 3.59
N ASP A 98 -3.32 -11.59 3.94
CA ASP A 98 -3.04 -11.10 5.29
C ASP A 98 -2.24 -9.77 5.29
N GLY A 99 -1.85 -9.27 4.12
CA GLY A 99 -1.09 -8.04 3.96
C GLY A 99 0.37 -8.13 4.40
N SER A 100 0.90 -9.33 4.66
CA SER A 100 2.32 -9.55 4.91
C SER A 100 3.15 -9.18 3.68
N ILE A 101 4.39 -8.76 3.91
CA ILE A 101 5.33 -8.42 2.85
C ILE A 101 6.36 -9.54 2.77
N TYR A 102 6.61 -10.06 1.58
CA TYR A 102 7.56 -11.15 1.34
C TYR A 102 8.43 -10.87 0.12
N TRP A 103 9.51 -11.64 -0.01
CA TRP A 103 10.49 -11.48 -1.08
C TRP A 103 10.21 -12.38 -2.29
N MET A 104 10.49 -11.86 -3.48
CA MET A 104 10.29 -12.49 -4.77
C MET A 104 11.58 -12.40 -5.61
N TYR A 105 11.86 -13.42 -6.40
CA TYR A 105 12.93 -13.46 -7.39
C TYR A 105 12.44 -14.16 -8.66
N ASN A 106 12.63 -13.54 -9.82
CA ASN A 106 12.17 -14.07 -11.12
C ASN A 106 10.72 -14.57 -11.13
N GLY A 107 9.82 -13.86 -10.45
CA GLY A 107 8.40 -14.20 -10.38
C GLY A 107 8.05 -15.34 -9.42
N GLN A 108 9.00 -15.82 -8.61
CA GLN A 108 8.78 -16.85 -7.58
C GLN A 108 9.08 -16.34 -6.18
N PRO A 109 8.39 -16.83 -5.14
CA PRO A 109 8.70 -16.49 -3.76
C PRO A 109 10.09 -16.95 -3.35
N VAL A 110 10.77 -16.15 -2.54
CA VAL A 110 12.07 -16.50 -1.96
C VAL A 110 11.82 -17.23 -0.64
N TRP A 111 12.35 -18.43 -0.54
CA TRP A 111 12.24 -19.32 0.63
C TRP A 111 13.56 -19.34 1.39
N GLY A 112 13.48 -19.41 2.71
CA GLY A 112 14.62 -19.66 3.58
C GLY A 112 15.10 -21.10 3.47
N GLU A 113 16.28 -21.37 4.02
CA GLU A 113 16.84 -22.73 4.09
C GLU A 113 15.99 -23.68 4.94
N ASP A 114 15.20 -23.12 5.86
CA ASP A 114 14.20 -23.80 6.68
C ASP A 114 12.92 -24.17 5.93
N GLY A 115 12.81 -23.80 4.65
CA GLY A 115 11.62 -23.97 3.83
C GLY A 115 10.49 -23.00 4.15
N LEU A 116 10.72 -21.98 4.99
CA LEU A 116 9.74 -20.95 5.30
C LEU A 116 9.85 -19.77 4.33
N LEU A 117 8.72 -19.11 4.09
CA LEU A 117 8.69 -17.92 3.23
C LEU A 117 9.46 -16.79 3.92
N ILE A 118 10.38 -16.13 3.21
CA ILE A 118 11.11 -14.99 3.78
C ILE A 118 10.20 -13.77 3.79
N LEU A 119 9.76 -13.38 4.99
CA LEU A 119 8.94 -12.21 5.24
C LEU A 119 9.82 -10.98 5.54
N ASP A 120 9.44 -9.84 4.96
CA ASP A 120 9.99 -8.52 5.26
C ASP A 120 9.25 -7.82 6.41
N GLY A 121 8.00 -8.22 6.66
CA GLY A 121 7.17 -7.66 7.72
C GLY A 121 6.04 -8.60 8.13
N PRO A 122 5.49 -8.40 9.34
CA PRO A 122 4.41 -9.24 9.85
C PRO A 122 3.11 -9.01 9.05
N PRO A 123 2.14 -9.95 9.16
CA PRO A 123 0.78 -9.76 8.67
C PRO A 123 0.15 -8.47 9.22
N LEU A 124 -0.64 -7.79 8.39
CA LEU A 124 -1.40 -6.60 8.80
C LEU A 124 -2.72 -6.95 9.47
N TYR A 125 -3.34 -8.04 9.03
CA TYR A 125 -4.63 -8.49 9.50
C TYR A 125 -4.67 -10.01 9.48
N THR A 126 -5.48 -10.59 10.35
CA THR A 126 -5.80 -12.02 10.34
C THR A 126 -7.10 -12.21 9.59
N SER A 127 -7.07 -12.99 8.51
CA SER A 127 -8.27 -13.42 7.76
C SER A 127 -9.13 -14.38 8.57
#